data_AF-A0A1F3XDA8-F1
#
_entry.id   AF-A0A1F3XDA8-F1
#
_cell.length_a   1.000
_cell.length_b   1.000
_cell.length_c   1.000
_cell.angle_alpha   90.00
_cell.angle_beta   90.00
_cell.angle_gamma   90.00
#
_symmetry.space_group_name_H-M   'P 1'
#
loop_
_entity.id
_entity.type
_entity.pdbx_description
1 polymer ?
#
loop_
_entity_poly.entity_id
_entity_poly.type
_entity_poly.pdbx_seq_one_letter_code
_entity_poly.pdbx_strand_id
1 'polypeptide(L)'
;MNLLNPDTLRLRFSSPAPVASVAGDSAAAALQQESYTPAAVLVPVVDRENGMTVLFARRTAHLQDHAGQISFPGGRTEPGDESPLATALRETEEEIGLERGCVEILGRLPDYRTGTGFRITPVVGLVRPPLELRPDDFEVAEVFEVPLGFLLDPSNHQRNSMMRDGHRREFYAMPYRHYYIWGATAGILMNLYSVLTSQS
;
A
#
# COMPACT_ATOMS: atom_id res chain seq x y z
N MET A 1 -0.10 -15.56 -21.64
CA MET A 1 1.05 -14.76 -21.17
C MET A 1 0.92 -14.62 -19.67
N ASN A 2 1.96 -14.96 -18.91
CA ASN A 2 1.95 -14.78 -17.46
C ASN A 2 2.05 -13.27 -17.18
N LEU A 3 0.92 -12.63 -16.87
CA LEU A 3 0.76 -11.17 -16.72
C LEU A 3 1.51 -10.59 -15.50
N LEU A 4 2.15 -11.44 -14.70
CA LEU A 4 2.79 -11.09 -13.44
C LEU A 4 4.29 -11.35 -13.54
N ASN A 5 4.98 -10.50 -14.30
CA ASN A 5 6.44 -10.42 -14.32
C ASN A 5 6.92 -8.96 -14.27
N PRO A 6 8.20 -8.72 -13.94
CA PRO A 6 8.79 -7.38 -13.85
C PRO A 6 8.57 -6.48 -15.08
N ASP A 7 8.72 -7.03 -16.29
CA ASP A 7 8.61 -6.24 -17.52
C ASP A 7 7.19 -5.77 -17.78
N THR A 8 6.20 -6.60 -17.43
CA THR A 8 4.78 -6.21 -17.52
C THR A 8 4.46 -5.09 -16.54
N LEU A 9 5.03 -5.13 -15.32
CA LEU A 9 4.89 -4.04 -14.36
C LEU A 9 5.49 -2.75 -14.90
N ARG A 10 6.75 -2.77 -15.37
CA ARG A 10 7.40 -1.61 -15.98
C ARG A 10 6.55 -1.02 -17.09
N LEU A 11 6.05 -1.87 -18.00
CA LEU A 11 5.21 -1.43 -19.11
C LEU A 11 3.94 -0.72 -18.62
N ARG A 12 3.23 -1.30 -17.66
CA ARG A 12 2.00 -0.73 -17.09
C ARG A 12 2.21 0.63 -16.43
N PHE A 13 3.33 0.81 -15.73
CA PHE A 13 3.64 2.10 -15.10
C PHE A 13 4.26 3.13 -16.05
N SER A 14 4.80 2.70 -17.19
CA SER A 14 5.31 3.61 -18.24
C SER A 14 4.20 4.24 -19.10
N SER A 15 2.99 3.67 -19.08
CA SER A 15 1.81 4.17 -19.80
C SER A 15 0.53 3.85 -19.04
N PRO A 16 0.29 4.49 -17.88
CA PRO A 16 -0.88 4.19 -17.06
C PRO A 16 -2.15 4.60 -17.81
N ALA A 17 -3.09 3.67 -17.96
CA ALA A 17 -4.43 4.01 -18.40
C ALA A 17 -5.08 4.99 -17.40
N PRO A 18 -6.04 5.82 -17.81
CA PRO A 18 -6.81 6.64 -16.88
C PRO A 18 -7.61 5.71 -15.96
N VAL A 19 -7.10 5.47 -14.76
CA VAL A 19 -7.75 4.63 -13.75
C VAL A 19 -8.62 5.51 -12.86
N ALA A 20 -9.90 5.19 -12.77
CA ALA A 20 -10.77 5.76 -11.73
C ALA A 20 -10.24 5.30 -10.37
N SER A 21 -9.72 6.23 -9.57
CA SER A 21 -9.28 5.96 -8.20
C SER A 21 -10.44 5.37 -7.42
N VAL A 22 -10.19 4.30 -6.66
CA VAL A 22 -11.10 3.92 -5.58
C VAL A 22 -11.15 5.10 -4.63
N ALA A 23 -12.27 5.84 -4.68
CA ALA A 23 -12.53 6.94 -3.77
C ALA A 23 -12.25 6.44 -2.35
N GLY A 24 -11.39 7.16 -1.62
CA GLY A 24 -10.99 6.76 -0.28
C GLY A 24 -12.18 6.45 0.62
N ASP A 25 -11.95 5.69 1.69
CA ASP A 25 -12.97 5.38 2.71
C ASP A 25 -13.51 6.63 3.45
N SER A 26 -13.08 7.82 3.03
CA SER A 26 -13.56 9.13 3.41
C SER A 26 -14.77 9.64 2.60
N ALA A 27 -15.43 8.85 1.74
CA ALA A 27 -16.51 9.33 0.85
C ALA A 27 -17.60 10.20 1.54
N ALA A 28 -17.87 10.02 2.84
CA ALA A 28 -18.74 10.90 3.63
C ALA A 28 -17.99 12.02 4.41
N ALA A 29 -16.72 11.81 4.78
CA ALA A 29 -15.89 12.76 5.55
C ALA A 29 -15.16 13.79 4.67
N ALA A 30 -15.01 13.53 3.37
CA ALA A 30 -14.31 14.40 2.43
C ALA A 30 -14.95 15.79 2.27
N LEU A 31 -16.21 15.95 2.69
CA LEU A 31 -16.92 17.23 2.68
C LEU A 31 -16.64 18.11 3.92
N GLN A 32 -15.93 17.62 4.94
CA GLN A 32 -15.72 18.36 6.20
C GLN A 32 -14.24 18.58 6.58
N GLN A 33 -13.29 18.01 5.85
CA GLN A 33 -11.88 18.08 6.24
C GLN A 33 -11.09 19.08 5.38
N GLU A 34 -10.79 20.25 5.94
CA GLU A 34 -10.11 21.35 5.24
C GLU A 34 -8.62 21.06 4.94
N SER A 35 -7.98 20.18 5.70
CA SER A 35 -6.60 19.74 5.41
C SER A 35 -6.37 18.28 5.83
N TYR A 36 -5.64 17.55 4.99
CA TYR A 36 -5.19 16.19 5.26
C TYR A 36 -3.71 16.21 5.64
N THR A 37 -3.32 15.40 6.62
CA THR A 37 -1.91 15.17 6.94
C THR A 37 -1.25 14.40 5.79
N PRO A 38 -0.18 14.94 5.16
CA PRO A 38 0.52 14.23 4.10
C PRO A 38 1.27 13.02 4.64
N ALA A 39 1.17 11.91 3.92
CA ALA A 39 1.87 10.66 4.20
C ALA A 39 2.27 10.00 2.87
N ALA A 40 3.26 9.12 2.91
CA ALA A 40 3.64 8.33 1.75
C ALA A 40 4.01 6.91 2.16
N VAL A 41 3.68 5.95 1.32
CA VAL A 41 3.97 4.53 1.53
C VAL A 41 4.63 3.93 0.30
N LEU A 42 5.51 2.97 0.52
CA LEU A 42 6.03 2.12 -0.54
C LEU A 42 5.09 0.92 -0.72
N VAL A 43 4.73 0.62 -1.95
CA VAL A 43 4.07 -0.64 -2.37
C VAL A 43 5.18 -1.52 -2.98
N PRO A 44 5.93 -2.28 -2.16
CA PRO A 44 7.05 -3.09 -2.62
C PRO A 44 6.55 -4.38 -3.27
N VAL A 45 6.73 -4.49 -4.59
CA VAL A 45 6.52 -5.75 -5.33
C VAL A 45 7.86 -6.47 -5.42
N VAL A 46 7.98 -7.64 -4.81
CA VAL A 46 9.24 -8.40 -4.76
C VAL A 46 9.29 -9.42 -5.90
N ASP A 47 10.38 -9.40 -6.66
CA ASP A 47 10.63 -10.33 -7.77
C ASP A 47 11.17 -11.68 -7.25
N ARG A 48 10.27 -12.57 -6.81
CA ARG A 48 10.61 -13.91 -6.32
C ARG A 48 10.59 -14.93 -7.47
N GLU A 49 11.46 -15.94 -7.39
CA GLU A 49 11.56 -17.03 -8.38
C GLU A 49 10.22 -17.76 -8.63
N ASN A 50 9.42 -17.94 -7.58
CA ASN A 50 8.12 -18.63 -7.64
C ASN A 50 6.93 -17.69 -7.94
N GLY A 51 7.21 -16.48 -8.43
CA GLY A 51 6.21 -15.46 -8.75
C GLY A 51 6.23 -14.29 -7.78
N MET A 52 5.92 -13.09 -8.30
CA MET A 52 6.03 -11.86 -7.53
C MET A 52 5.10 -11.84 -6.31
N THR A 53 5.59 -11.22 -5.24
CA THR A 53 4.87 -11.00 -3.98
C THR A 53 4.81 -9.52 -3.67
N VAL A 54 3.98 -9.15 -2.68
CA VAL A 54 3.94 -7.80 -2.12
C VAL A 54 4.26 -7.89 -0.65
N LEU A 55 5.19 -7.05 -0.20
CA LEU A 55 5.67 -7.02 1.17
C LEU A 55 4.85 -6.03 2.01
N PHE A 56 4.49 -6.46 3.23
CA PHE A 56 3.71 -5.71 4.20
C PHE A 56 4.37 -5.75 5.58
N ALA A 57 4.06 -4.74 6.39
CA ALA A 57 4.39 -4.71 7.81
C ALA A 57 3.10 -4.85 8.64
N ARG A 58 3.18 -5.57 9.76
CA ARG A 58 2.18 -5.55 10.82
C ARG A 58 2.71 -4.71 11.98
N ARG A 59 1.99 -3.64 12.32
CA ARG A 59 2.36 -2.76 13.45
C ARG A 59 2.29 -3.50 14.78
N THR A 60 3.15 -3.16 15.72
CA THR A 60 3.09 -3.70 17.08
C THR A 60 1.77 -3.33 17.78
N ALA A 61 1.35 -4.19 18.72
CA ALA A 61 0.05 -4.05 19.39
C ALA A 61 0.03 -2.96 20.48
N HIS A 62 1.20 -2.47 20.91
CA HIS A 62 1.34 -1.52 22.01
C HIS A 62 1.30 -0.05 21.56
N LEU A 63 1.32 0.21 20.25
CA LEU A 63 1.15 1.55 19.69
C LEU A 63 -0.30 2.02 19.84
N GLN A 64 -0.48 3.24 20.36
CA GLN A 64 -1.81 3.81 20.69
C GLN A 64 -2.71 3.98 19.46
N ASP A 65 -2.10 4.24 18.30
CA ASP A 65 -2.78 4.34 17.02
C ASP A 65 -2.57 3.07 16.20
N HIS A 66 -3.65 2.48 15.69
CA HIS A 66 -3.61 1.42 14.66
C HIS A 66 -2.88 0.11 15.07
N ALA A 67 -2.95 -0.26 16.36
CA ALA A 67 -2.39 -1.51 16.90
C ALA A 67 -2.74 -2.75 16.05
N GLY A 68 -1.71 -3.51 15.65
CA GLY A 68 -1.86 -4.76 14.89
C GLY A 68 -2.33 -4.59 13.44
N GLN A 69 -2.46 -3.36 12.93
CA GLN A 69 -2.87 -3.13 11.55
C GLN A 69 -1.78 -3.56 10.57
N ILE A 70 -2.24 -4.00 9.40
CA ILE A 70 -1.41 -4.39 8.28
C ILE A 70 -1.37 -3.22 7.31
N SER A 71 -0.16 -2.74 7.04
CA SER A 71 0.08 -1.64 6.13
C SER A 71 1.24 -1.94 5.19
N PHE A 72 1.29 -1.14 4.15
CA PHE A 72 2.53 -0.89 3.45
C PHE A 72 3.52 -0.19 4.38
N PRO A 73 4.84 -0.43 4.24
CA PRO A 73 5.84 0.35 4.95
C PRO A 73 5.79 1.81 4.48
N GLY A 74 5.95 2.74 5.42
CA GLY A 74 5.78 4.16 5.17
C GLY A 74 5.09 4.92 6.30
N GLY A 75 5.09 6.25 6.18
CA GLY A 75 4.66 7.09 7.28
C GLY A 75 4.35 8.52 6.87
N ARG A 76 4.42 9.41 7.86
CA ARG A 76 4.07 10.83 7.69
C ARG A 76 5.19 11.54 6.94
N THR A 77 4.84 12.52 6.12
CA THR A 77 5.83 13.40 5.52
C THR A 77 6.40 14.33 6.59
N GLU A 78 7.74 14.36 6.70
CA GLU A 78 8.44 15.26 7.59
C GLU A 78 8.89 16.55 6.88
N PRO A 79 9.13 17.66 7.61
CA PRO A 79 9.57 18.92 7.00
C PRO A 79 10.87 18.82 6.18
N GLY A 80 11.71 17.81 6.45
CA GLY A 80 12.96 17.57 5.72
C GLY A 80 12.81 16.70 4.47
N ASP A 81 11.65 16.09 4.23
CA ASP A 81 11.45 15.21 3.09
C ASP A 81 11.28 16.03 1.80
N GLU A 82 12.19 15.83 0.85
CA GLU A 82 12.20 16.56 -0.43
C GLU A 82 11.01 16.20 -1.35
N SER A 83 10.40 15.04 -1.14
CA SER A 83 9.26 14.55 -1.92
C SER A 83 8.52 13.41 -1.21
N PRO A 84 7.29 13.07 -1.62
CA PRO A 84 6.61 11.86 -1.14
C PRO A 84 7.39 10.56 -1.40
N LEU A 85 8.18 10.53 -2.48
CA LEU A 85 9.08 9.39 -2.75
C LEU A 85 10.17 9.30 -1.68
N ALA A 86 10.78 10.43 -1.30
CA ALA A 86 11.78 10.48 -0.24
C ALA A 86 11.20 10.04 1.10
N THR A 87 9.99 10.50 1.45
CA THR A 87 9.25 10.04 2.63
C THR A 87 9.06 8.52 2.61
N ALA A 88 8.46 7.97 1.55
CA ALA A 88 8.16 6.53 1.47
C ALA A 88 9.43 5.68 1.62
N LEU A 89 10.53 6.08 0.96
CA LEU A 89 11.80 5.37 1.02
C LEU A 89 12.51 5.50 2.37
N ARG A 90 12.47 6.68 3.02
CA ARG A 90 13.05 6.89 4.35
C ARG A 90 12.33 6.02 5.38
N GLU A 91 11.01 6.16 5.45
CA GLU A 91 10.16 5.42 6.39
C GLU A 91 10.27 3.90 6.17
N THR A 92 10.33 3.44 4.92
CA THR A 92 10.53 2.00 4.64
C THR A 92 11.88 1.51 5.15
N GLU A 93 12.94 2.29 4.98
CA GLU A 93 14.27 1.94 5.50
C GLU A 93 14.29 1.93 7.03
N GLU A 94 13.63 2.89 7.68
CA GLU A 94 13.49 2.98 9.14
C GLU A 94 12.65 1.83 9.72
N GLU A 95 11.48 1.54 9.16
CA GLU A 95 10.54 0.54 9.69
C GLU A 95 11.00 -0.90 9.46
N ILE A 96 11.55 -1.21 8.28
CA ILE A 96 11.83 -2.61 7.85
C ILE A 96 13.26 -2.85 7.38
N GLY A 97 14.13 -1.84 7.37
CA GLY A 97 15.51 -1.97 6.93
C GLY A 97 15.69 -2.23 5.43
N LEU A 98 14.66 -2.01 4.61
CA LEU A 98 14.78 -2.22 3.17
C LEU A 98 15.59 -1.09 2.52
N GLU A 99 16.81 -1.43 2.09
CA GLU A 99 17.71 -0.46 1.46
C GLU A 99 17.11 0.11 0.17
N ARG A 100 17.18 1.43 0.05
CA ARG A 100 16.69 2.20 -1.12
C ARG A 100 17.31 1.71 -2.44
N GLY A 101 18.56 1.28 -2.42
CA GLY A 101 19.27 0.75 -3.59
C GLY A 101 18.68 -0.55 -4.16
N CYS A 102 17.91 -1.29 -3.35
CA CYS A 102 17.22 -2.51 -3.78
C CYS A 102 15.86 -2.24 -4.45
N VAL A 103 15.41 -0.98 -4.49
CA VAL A 103 14.07 -0.59 -4.95
C VAL A 103 14.16 0.15 -6.28
N GLU A 104 13.67 -0.47 -7.35
CA GLU A 104 13.45 0.19 -8.64
C GLU A 104 12.08 0.87 -8.64
N ILE A 105 12.06 2.20 -8.67
CA ILE A 105 10.81 2.97 -8.65
C ILE A 105 10.12 2.89 -10.01
N LEU A 106 8.89 2.36 -10.01
CA LEU A 106 8.08 2.22 -11.22
C LEU A 106 7.17 3.43 -11.46
N GLY A 107 6.60 3.98 -10.38
CA GLY A 107 5.68 5.11 -10.46
C GLY A 107 4.86 5.31 -9.20
N ARG A 108 3.77 6.06 -9.31
CA ARG A 108 2.83 6.35 -8.21
C ARG A 108 1.42 5.89 -8.57
N LEU A 109 0.68 5.47 -7.56
CA LEU A 109 -0.77 5.29 -7.66
C LEU A 109 -1.47 6.62 -7.33
N PRO A 110 -2.77 6.75 -7.67
CA PRO A 110 -3.56 7.88 -7.18
C PRO A 110 -3.51 7.99 -5.66
N ASP A 111 -3.43 9.22 -5.15
CA ASP A 111 -3.44 9.49 -3.71
C ASP A 111 -4.69 8.90 -3.05
N TYR A 112 -4.51 8.30 -1.87
CA TYR A 112 -5.58 7.72 -1.07
C TYR A 112 -5.89 8.60 0.13
N ARG A 113 -7.15 8.99 0.31
CA ARG A 113 -7.61 9.79 1.46
C ARG A 113 -8.25 8.90 2.49
N THR A 114 -7.70 8.86 3.69
CA THR A 114 -8.23 8.00 4.76
C THR A 114 -9.31 8.72 5.56
N GLY A 115 -10.22 7.94 6.15
CA GLY A 115 -11.17 8.43 7.15
C GLY A 115 -10.53 8.94 8.45
N THR A 116 -9.23 8.72 8.65
CA THR A 116 -8.42 9.22 9.78
C THR A 116 -7.67 10.51 9.49
N GLY A 117 -7.84 11.09 8.29
CA GLY A 117 -7.30 12.39 7.96
C GLY A 117 -5.94 12.41 7.28
N PHE A 118 -5.50 11.28 6.73
CA PHE A 118 -4.28 11.23 5.93
C PHE A 118 -4.57 11.32 4.43
N ARG A 119 -3.69 12.01 3.71
CA ARG A 119 -3.57 11.91 2.25
C ARG A 119 -2.30 11.13 1.95
N ILE A 120 -2.47 9.85 1.68
CA ILE A 120 -1.39 8.90 1.44
C ILE A 120 -1.03 8.93 -0.04
N THR A 121 0.24 9.16 -0.34
CA THR A 121 0.85 8.95 -1.66
C THR A 121 1.43 7.54 -1.74
N PRO A 122 0.87 6.61 -2.54
CA PRO A 122 1.46 5.29 -2.72
C PRO A 122 2.48 5.31 -3.86
N VAL A 123 3.72 4.93 -3.55
CA VAL A 123 4.81 4.76 -4.52
C VAL A 123 4.97 3.28 -4.81
N VAL A 124 5.00 2.87 -6.07
CA VAL A 124 5.20 1.47 -6.44
C VAL A 124 6.67 1.23 -6.78
N GLY A 125 7.27 0.27 -6.08
CA GLY A 125 8.66 -0.12 -6.30
C GLY A 125 8.78 -1.61 -6.59
N LEU A 126 9.60 -1.96 -7.58
CA LEU A 126 10.02 -3.34 -7.82
C LEU A 126 11.28 -3.61 -7.00
N VAL A 127 11.23 -4.63 -6.14
CA VAL A 127 12.31 -5.00 -5.23
C VAL A 127 12.96 -6.29 -5.69
N ARG A 128 14.29 -6.28 -5.80
CA ARG A 128 15.06 -7.46 -6.23
C ARG A 128 15.68 -8.18 -5.02
N PRO A 129 15.48 -9.49 -4.86
CA PRO A 129 16.17 -10.28 -3.84
C PRO A 129 17.70 -10.35 -4.06
N PRO A 130 18.48 -10.71 -3.03
CA PRO A 130 18.06 -11.05 -1.66
C PRO A 130 17.57 -9.82 -0.87
N LEU A 131 16.69 -10.03 0.11
CA LEU A 131 16.23 -8.98 1.03
C LEU A 131 16.91 -9.15 2.38
N GLU A 132 17.68 -8.17 2.81
CA GLU A 132 18.25 -8.11 4.16
C GLU A 132 17.40 -7.19 5.04
N LEU A 133 16.21 -7.66 5.41
CA LEU A 133 15.28 -6.88 6.21
C LEU A 133 15.70 -6.84 7.67
N ARG A 134 15.53 -5.68 8.30
CA ARG A 134 15.80 -5.43 9.72
C ARG A 134 14.64 -4.62 10.30
N PRO A 135 13.51 -5.27 10.63
CA PRO A 135 12.37 -4.59 11.22
C PRO A 135 12.74 -3.89 12.53
N ASP A 136 12.23 -2.69 12.74
CA ASP A 136 12.25 -2.07 14.06
C ASP A 136 11.21 -2.77 14.93
N ASP A 137 11.67 -3.61 15.85
CA ASP A 137 10.82 -4.39 16.76
C ASP A 137 9.90 -3.52 17.64
N PHE A 138 10.19 -2.22 17.78
CA PHE A 138 9.32 -1.28 18.46
C PHE A 138 8.07 -0.96 17.63
N GLU A 139 8.23 -0.75 16.33
CA GLU A 139 7.14 -0.33 15.44
C GLU A 139 6.48 -1.48 14.68
N VAL A 140 7.28 -2.48 14.30
CA VAL A 140 6.91 -3.57 13.40
C VAL A 140 7.00 -4.91 14.13
N ALA A 141 5.84 -5.52 14.38
CA ALA A 141 5.78 -6.85 15.00
C ALA A 141 6.14 -7.95 14.00
N GLU A 142 5.91 -7.73 12.72
CA GLU A 142 6.12 -8.74 11.69
C GLU A 142 6.20 -8.10 10.30
N VAL A 143 7.10 -8.62 9.46
CA VAL A 143 7.14 -8.35 8.02
C VAL A 143 6.80 -9.64 7.29
N PHE A 144 5.88 -9.57 6.33
CA PHE A 144 5.43 -10.74 5.60
C PHE A 144 5.08 -10.40 4.15
N GLU A 145 4.98 -11.44 3.32
CA GLU A 145 4.70 -11.32 1.90
C GLU A 145 3.40 -12.02 1.52
N VAL A 146 2.65 -11.41 0.60
CA VAL A 146 1.46 -12.02 -0.01
C VAL A 146 1.69 -12.15 -1.52
N PRO A 147 1.39 -13.30 -2.15
CA PRO A 147 1.51 -13.45 -3.59
C PRO A 147 0.74 -12.36 -4.34
N LEU A 148 1.39 -11.69 -5.30
CA LEU A 148 0.72 -10.65 -6.09
C LEU A 148 -0.48 -11.23 -6.84
N GLY A 149 -0.38 -12.47 -7.33
CA GLY A 149 -1.51 -13.15 -7.96
C GLY A 149 -2.72 -13.32 -7.06
N PHE A 150 -2.52 -13.53 -5.75
CA PHE A 150 -3.62 -13.58 -4.78
C PHE A 150 -4.28 -12.20 -4.64
N LEU A 151 -3.47 -11.15 -4.50
CA LEU A 151 -3.94 -9.78 -4.34
C LEU A 151 -4.65 -9.23 -5.58
N LEU A 152 -4.35 -9.77 -6.75
CA LEU A 152 -4.95 -9.35 -8.02
C LEU A 152 -6.12 -10.24 -8.47
N ASP A 153 -6.40 -11.33 -7.77
CA ASP A 153 -7.57 -12.15 -8.06
C ASP A 153 -8.83 -11.50 -7.44
N PRO A 154 -9.80 -11.07 -8.26
CA PRO A 154 -10.99 -10.37 -7.77
C PRO A 154 -11.86 -11.23 -6.85
N SER A 155 -11.73 -12.56 -6.87
CA SER A 155 -12.43 -13.44 -5.92
C SER A 155 -11.99 -13.25 -4.46
N ASN A 156 -10.79 -12.68 -4.25
CA ASN A 156 -10.26 -12.37 -2.92
C ASN A 156 -10.63 -10.95 -2.44
N HIS A 157 -11.33 -10.16 -3.27
CA HIS A 157 -11.69 -8.77 -2.96
C HIS A 157 -13.06 -8.72 -2.29
N GLN A 158 -13.08 -8.52 -0.97
CA GLN A 158 -14.31 -8.35 -0.22
C GLN A 158 -14.65 -6.87 -0.11
N ARG A 159 -15.92 -6.52 -0.33
CA ARG A 159 -16.46 -5.19 -0.04
C ARG A 159 -17.36 -5.27 1.17
N ASN A 160 -16.93 -4.61 2.24
CA ASN A 160 -17.63 -4.57 3.52
C ASN A 160 -18.11 -3.14 3.81
N SER A 161 -18.98 -3.01 4.81
CA SER A 161 -19.43 -1.69 5.28
C SER A 161 -19.54 -1.66 6.80
N MET A 162 -19.34 -0.48 7.37
CA MET A 162 -19.53 -0.21 8.80
C MET A 162 -20.21 1.13 9.02
N MET A 163 -20.97 1.26 10.10
CA MET A 163 -21.52 2.55 10.53
C MET A 163 -20.47 3.30 11.34
N ARG A 164 -20.17 4.54 10.96
CA ARG A 164 -19.28 5.44 11.69
C ARG A 164 -19.83 6.87 11.62
N ASP A 165 -19.95 7.52 12.77
CA ASP A 165 -20.50 8.88 12.90
C ASP A 165 -21.89 9.05 12.27
N GLY A 166 -22.73 8.00 12.34
CA GLY A 166 -24.07 8.00 11.74
C GLY A 166 -24.10 7.77 10.21
N HIS A 167 -22.94 7.58 9.56
CA HIS A 167 -22.84 7.33 8.13
C HIS A 167 -22.33 5.91 7.85
N ARG A 168 -22.92 5.25 6.83
CA ARG A 168 -22.39 3.99 6.31
C ARG A 168 -21.13 4.27 5.51
N ARG A 169 -20.01 3.70 5.92
CA ARG A 169 -18.74 3.73 5.18
C ARG A 169 -18.44 2.36 4.61
N GLU A 170 -18.07 2.33 3.34
CA GLU A 170 -17.69 1.10 2.65
C GLU A 170 -16.17 1.01 2.56
N PHE A 171 -15.64 -0.19 2.67
CA PHE A 171 -14.21 -0.45 2.61
C PHE A 171 -13.93 -1.81 1.96
N TYR A 172 -12.74 -1.94 1.38
CA TYR A 172 -12.25 -3.21 0.86
C TYR A 172 -11.51 -4.00 1.93
N ALA A 173 -11.56 -5.32 1.82
CA ALA A 173 -10.75 -6.25 2.58
C ALA A 173 -10.28 -7.41 1.69
N MET A 174 -9.09 -7.93 1.98
CA MET A 174 -8.47 -9.08 1.32
C MET A 174 -7.90 -10.00 2.41
N PRO A 175 -8.71 -10.88 3.02
CA PRO A 175 -8.23 -11.81 4.04
C PRO A 175 -7.27 -12.84 3.44
N TYR A 176 -6.07 -12.99 4.00
CA TYR A 176 -5.06 -13.93 3.53
C TYR A 176 -4.50 -14.72 4.70
N ARG A 177 -4.78 -16.03 4.75
CA ARG A 177 -4.44 -16.88 5.92
C ARG A 177 -5.01 -16.27 7.20
N HIS A 178 -4.15 -15.90 8.16
CA HIS A 178 -4.54 -15.25 9.42
C HIS A 178 -4.47 -13.72 9.35
N TYR A 179 -4.04 -13.15 8.22
CA TYR A 179 -3.93 -11.72 8.00
C TYR A 179 -5.26 -11.17 7.48
N TYR A 180 -5.68 -10.02 8.03
CA TYR A 180 -6.84 -9.29 7.55
C TYR A 180 -6.38 -7.94 6.99
N ILE A 181 -6.20 -7.88 5.67
CA ILE A 181 -5.76 -6.66 4.95
C ILE A 181 -6.99 -5.85 4.61
N TRP A 182 -7.16 -4.64 5.13
CA TRP A 182 -8.40 -3.88 4.96
C TRP A 182 -8.17 -2.37 4.98
N GLY A 183 -9.23 -1.59 4.73
CA GLY A 183 -9.20 -0.13 4.84
C GLY A 183 -8.28 0.50 3.79
N ALA A 184 -7.43 1.44 4.20
CA ALA A 184 -6.54 2.16 3.29
C ALA A 184 -5.58 1.22 2.52
N THR A 185 -5.02 0.20 3.18
CA THR A 185 -4.13 -0.78 2.55
C THR A 185 -4.84 -1.53 1.42
N ALA A 186 -6.04 -2.05 1.69
CA ALA A 186 -6.84 -2.74 0.67
C ALA A 186 -7.33 -1.77 -0.43
N GLY A 187 -7.66 -0.53 -0.10
CA GLY A 187 -8.01 0.50 -1.06
C GLY A 187 -6.88 0.83 -2.03
N ILE A 188 -5.65 0.97 -1.53
CA ILE A 188 -4.45 1.15 -2.36
C ILE A 188 -4.20 -0.09 -3.23
N LEU A 189 -4.41 -1.30 -2.70
CA LEU A 189 -4.33 -2.54 -3.49
C LEU A 189 -5.36 -2.58 -4.63
N MET A 190 -6.57 -2.07 -4.42
CA MET A 190 -7.56 -1.95 -5.50
C MET A 190 -7.12 -0.96 -6.60
N ASN A 191 -6.44 0.12 -6.22
CA ASN A 191 -5.84 1.05 -7.20
C ASN A 191 -4.72 0.36 -8.00
N LEU A 192 -3.85 -0.42 -7.33
CA LEU A 192 -2.83 -1.23 -7.99
C LEU A 192 -3.47 -2.24 -8.95
N TYR A 193 -4.49 -2.97 -8.49
CA TYR A 193 -5.25 -3.92 -9.30
C TYR A 193 -5.77 -3.25 -10.56
N SER A 194 -6.45 -2.11 -10.42
CA SER A 194 -7.00 -1.41 -11.56
C SER A 194 -5.91 -0.96 -12.55
N VAL A 195 -4.77 -0.43 -12.09
CA VAL A 195 -3.64 -0.07 -12.99
C VAL A 195 -3.12 -1.28 -13.77
N LEU A 196 -2.99 -2.44 -13.12
CA LEU A 196 -2.41 -3.63 -13.74
C LEU A 196 -3.38 -4.38 -14.66
N THR A 197 -4.69 -4.32 -14.37
CA THR A 197 -5.72 -5.03 -15.14
C THR A 197 -6.46 -4.16 -16.15
N SER A 198 -6.28 -2.83 -16.12
CA SER A 198 -6.80 -1.94 -17.16
C SER A 198 -6.31 -2.42 -18.52
N GLN A 199 -7.23 -2.79 -19.40
CA GLN A 199 -6.88 -3.14 -20.77
C GLN A 199 -6.37 -1.88 -21.48
N SER A 200 -5.26 -2.03 -22.22
CA SER A 200 -4.85 -1.06 -23.24
C SER A 200 -5.58 -1.37 -24.53
#